data_AF-X6LYJ5-F1
#
_entry.id   AF-X6LYJ5-F1
#
_cell.length_a   1.000
_cell.length_b   1.000
_cell.length_c   1.000
_cell.angle_alpha   90.00
_cell.angle_beta   90.00
_cell.angle_gamma   90.00
#
_symmetry.space_group_name_H-M   'P 1'
#
loop_
_entity.id
_entity.type
_entity.pdbx_description
1 polymer ?
#
loop_
_entity_poly.entity_id
_entity_poly.type
_entity_poly.pdbx_seq_one_letter_code
_entity_poly.pdbx_strand_id
1 'polypeptide(L)'
;MPLNQQNCLLILLETFGNRIDKANIIDMWFQCNQIFANARFELKEKCSNLDLNEFTKRYIIFPWLALFSNTYLSVLEEKHELKIEREMCLHVLWNLLYKPKSTKYHQIGNDTLIDNLKRKCDQSGADFAKVSKNMEQHFDTIGFQKREDKKSWICEKHDQPMWLWKCYRKWINKQKMCIYLFICISLSL
;
A
#
# COMPACT_ATOMS: atom_id res chain seq x y z
N MET A 1 -8.45 17.51 0.49
CA MET A 1 -8.22 16.12 0.94
C MET A 1 -8.44 15.20 -0.27
N PRO A 2 -7.56 14.23 -0.56
CA PRO A 2 -7.75 13.26 -1.67
C PRO A 2 -9.03 12.43 -1.50
N LEU A 3 -9.66 11.98 -2.60
CA LEU A 3 -10.95 11.25 -2.58
C LEU A 3 -10.93 10.00 -1.67
N ASN A 4 -9.81 9.25 -1.67
CA ASN A 4 -9.65 8.09 -0.79
C ASN A 4 -9.69 8.48 0.71
N GLN A 5 -9.15 9.66 1.05
CA GLN A 5 -9.14 10.13 2.44
C GLN A 5 -10.54 10.58 2.88
N GLN A 6 -11.33 11.17 1.98
CA GLN A 6 -12.72 11.55 2.28
C GLN A 6 -13.59 10.34 2.58
N ASN A 7 -13.44 9.25 1.81
CA ASN A 7 -14.16 8.00 2.06
C ASN A 7 -13.78 7.37 3.40
N CYS A 8 -12.50 7.38 3.77
CA CYS A 8 -12.04 6.90 5.07
C CYS A 8 -12.68 7.66 6.23
N LEU A 9 -12.72 8.99 6.15
CA LEU A 9 -13.35 9.83 7.18
C LEU A 9 -14.87 9.60 7.27
N LEU A 10 -15.56 9.45 6.13
CA LEU A 10 -16.98 9.11 6.11
C LEU A 10 -17.26 7.79 6.83
N ILE A 11 -16.45 6.76 6.58
CA ILE A 11 -16.58 5.46 7.27
C ILE A 11 -16.40 5.61 8.78
N LEU A 12 -15.43 6.42 9.24
CA LEU A 12 -15.26 6.69 10.68
C LEU A 12 -16.49 7.38 11.28
N LEU A 13 -17.03 8.39 10.59
CA LEU A 13 -18.20 9.13 11.03
C LEU A 13 -19.47 8.26 11.07
N GLU A 14 -19.66 7.37 10.10
CA GLU A 14 -20.78 6.42 10.10
C GLU A 14 -20.64 5.36 11.19
N THR A 15 -19.42 4.85 11.40
CA THR A 15 -19.15 3.76 12.36
C THR A 15 -19.25 4.24 13.81
N PHE A 16 -18.73 5.44 14.11
CA PHE A 16 -18.59 5.93 15.49
C PHE A 16 -19.50 7.11 15.84
N GLY A 17 -20.15 7.74 14.85
CA GLY A 17 -20.93 8.97 15.05
C GLY A 17 -22.19 8.82 15.91
N ASN A 18 -22.57 7.59 16.25
CA ASN A 18 -23.61 7.29 17.23
C ASN A 18 -23.10 7.19 18.68
N ARG A 19 -21.77 7.08 18.88
CA ARG A 19 -21.13 6.89 20.20
C ARG A 19 -20.20 8.04 20.57
N ILE A 20 -19.59 8.68 19.57
CA ILE A 20 -18.64 9.76 19.74
C ILE A 20 -19.13 10.94 18.90
N ASP A 21 -19.05 12.14 19.46
CA ASP A 21 -19.37 13.36 18.73
C ASP A 21 -18.53 13.48 17.44
N LYS A 22 -19.17 13.95 16.37
CA LYS A 22 -18.54 14.01 15.05
C LYS A 22 -17.34 14.96 15.01
N ALA A 23 -17.34 16.05 15.79
CA ALA A 23 -16.18 16.93 15.88
C ALA A 23 -14.99 16.19 16.51
N ASN A 24 -15.21 15.40 17.56
CA ASN A 24 -14.17 14.58 18.18
C ASN A 24 -13.62 13.50 17.25
N ILE A 25 -14.46 12.92 16.38
CA ILE A 25 -14.03 11.98 15.33
C ILE A 25 -13.11 12.66 14.32
N ILE A 26 -13.48 13.87 13.89
CA ILE A 26 -12.71 14.66 12.92
C ILE A 26 -11.38 15.12 13.52
N ASP A 27 -11.37 15.58 14.77
CA ASP A 27 -10.15 15.98 15.46
C ASP A 27 -9.20 14.80 15.63
N MET A 28 -9.71 13.63 16.03
CA MET A 28 -8.90 12.41 16.13
C MET A 28 -8.32 12.00 14.77
N TRP A 29 -9.11 12.12 13.71
CA TRP A 29 -8.65 11.88 12.34
C TRP A 29 -7.45 12.74 11.97
N PHE A 30 -7.47 14.02 12.31
CA PHE A 30 -6.34 14.92 12.08
C PHE A 30 -5.15 14.62 12.99
N GLN A 31 -5.38 14.34 14.27
CA GLN A 31 -4.33 13.97 15.24
C GLN A 31 -3.57 12.71 14.82
N CYS A 32 -4.26 11.74 14.21
CA CYS A 32 -3.66 10.53 13.69
C CYS A 32 -3.01 10.69 12.30
N ASN A 33 -2.67 11.92 11.88
CA ASN A 33 -2.07 12.22 10.58
C ASN A 33 -2.89 11.70 9.39
N GLN A 34 -4.22 11.61 9.53
CA GLN A 34 -5.11 11.07 8.49
C GLN A 34 -4.79 9.62 8.10
N ILE A 35 -4.32 8.83 9.07
CA ILE A 35 -4.11 7.38 8.95
C ILE A 35 -5.34 6.67 9.51
N PHE A 36 -6.12 6.04 8.62
CA PHE A 36 -7.41 5.41 8.95
C PHE A 36 -7.32 4.34 10.04
N ALA A 37 -6.31 3.48 9.98
CA ALA A 37 -6.13 2.46 11.01
C ALA A 37 -5.93 3.08 12.39
N ASN A 38 -5.08 4.12 12.50
CA ASN A 38 -4.78 4.79 13.77
C ASN A 38 -6.03 5.50 14.31
N ALA A 39 -6.70 6.31 13.50
CA ALA A 39 -7.91 7.01 13.92
C ALA A 39 -9.03 6.04 14.33
N ARG A 40 -9.24 4.95 13.58
CA ARG A 40 -10.22 3.90 13.93
C ARG A 40 -9.89 3.22 15.25
N PHE A 41 -8.61 2.93 15.50
CA PHE A 41 -8.15 2.27 16.72
C PHE A 41 -8.40 3.17 17.95
N GLU A 42 -7.96 4.42 17.90
CA GLU A 42 -8.17 5.41 18.97
C GLU A 42 -9.66 5.63 19.27
N LEU A 43 -10.48 5.73 18.22
CA LEU A 43 -11.93 5.88 18.38
C LEU A 43 -12.58 4.61 18.97
N LYS A 44 -12.13 3.41 18.57
CA LYS A 44 -12.59 2.13 19.14
C LYS A 44 -12.18 1.99 20.61
N GLU A 45 -10.97 2.41 20.96
CA GLU A 45 -10.50 2.45 22.34
C GLU A 45 -11.34 3.42 23.18
N LYS A 46 -11.56 4.64 22.70
CA LYS A 46 -12.44 5.61 23.37
C LYS A 46 -13.88 5.09 23.55
N CYS A 47 -14.43 4.42 22.53
CA CYS A 47 -15.74 3.78 22.65
C CYS A 47 -15.76 2.65 23.68
N SER A 48 -14.69 1.85 23.77
CA SER A 48 -14.60 0.72 24.71
C SER A 48 -14.36 1.19 26.15
N ASN A 49 -13.77 2.37 26.33
CA ASN A 49 -13.47 2.94 27.65
C ASN A 49 -14.67 3.54 28.39
N LEU A 50 -15.78 3.79 27.68
CA LEU A 50 -17.00 4.37 28.23
C LEU A 50 -17.82 3.39 29.09
N ASP A 51 -17.64 2.07 28.93
CA ASP A 51 -18.49 1.05 29.56
C ASP A 51 -17.78 0.13 30.59
N LEU A 52 -16.47 0.26 30.84
CA LEU A 52 -15.69 -0.75 31.58
C LEU A 52 -15.02 -0.25 32.87
N ASN A 53 -14.97 -1.13 33.89
CA ASN A 53 -14.33 -0.85 35.18
C ASN A 53 -12.79 -0.89 35.11
N GLU A 54 -12.15 -0.28 36.11
CA GLU A 54 -10.69 -0.04 36.14
C GLU A 54 -9.86 -1.33 36.17
N PHE A 55 -10.41 -2.41 36.73
CA PHE A 55 -9.77 -3.72 36.80
C PHE A 55 -9.63 -4.37 35.41
N THR A 56 -10.72 -4.38 34.62
CA THR A 56 -10.71 -4.92 33.25
C THR A 56 -9.78 -4.11 32.34
N LYS A 57 -9.70 -2.79 32.55
CA LYS A 57 -8.79 -1.90 31.83
C LYS A 57 -7.33 -2.31 32.00
N ARG A 58 -6.88 -2.49 33.25
CA ARG A 58 -5.46 -2.66 33.60
C ARG A 58 -4.89 -4.05 33.25
N TYR A 59 -5.67 -5.11 33.43
CA TYR A 59 -5.14 -6.48 33.38
C TYR A 59 -5.51 -7.27 32.13
N ILE A 60 -6.53 -6.82 31.39
CA ILE A 60 -7.01 -7.54 30.21
C ILE A 60 -6.79 -6.67 28.96
N ILE A 61 -7.29 -5.44 28.98
CA ILE A 61 -7.31 -4.59 27.78
C ILE A 61 -5.94 -4.00 27.46
N PHE A 62 -5.25 -3.33 28.40
CA PHE A 62 -3.93 -2.72 28.10
C PHE A 62 -2.87 -3.73 27.65
N PRO A 63 -2.73 -4.92 28.26
CA PRO A 63 -1.81 -5.95 27.78
C PRO A 63 -2.19 -6.48 26.38
N TRP A 64 -3.49 -6.67 26.11
CA TRP A 64 -3.95 -7.02 24.76
C TRP A 64 -3.66 -5.90 23.76
N LEU A 65 -3.98 -4.64 24.06
CA LEU A 65 -3.72 -3.51 23.16
C LEU A 65 -2.23 -3.35 22.83
N ALA A 66 -1.33 -3.58 23.80
CA ALA A 66 0.12 -3.51 23.59
C ALA A 66 0.67 -4.68 22.74
N LEU A 67 0.11 -5.89 22.89
CA LEU A 67 0.43 -7.06 22.06
C LEU A 67 -0.15 -6.94 20.65
N PHE A 68 -1.39 -6.46 20.54
CA PHE A 68 -2.07 -6.28 19.28
C PHE A 68 -1.51 -5.10 18.49
N SER A 69 -1.20 -3.94 19.10
CA SER A 69 -0.71 -2.78 18.32
C SER A 69 0.65 -3.07 17.66
N ASN A 70 1.59 -3.70 18.35
CA ASN A 70 2.90 -4.06 17.76
C ASN A 70 2.78 -5.12 16.65
N THR A 71 1.85 -6.07 16.81
CA THR A 71 1.61 -7.13 15.82
C THR A 71 0.79 -6.63 14.62
N TYR A 72 -0.12 -5.67 14.80
CA TYR A 72 -0.96 -5.12 13.73
C TYR A 72 -0.28 -4.03 12.93
N LEU A 73 0.55 -3.18 13.56
CA LEU A 73 1.25 -2.10 12.86
C LEU A 73 2.20 -2.68 11.80
N SER A 74 2.89 -3.79 12.11
CA SER A 74 3.75 -4.52 11.17
C SER A 74 3.01 -5.25 10.05
N VAL A 75 1.71 -5.54 10.22
CA VAL A 75 0.82 -6.10 9.18
C VAL A 75 0.25 -5.00 8.27
N LEU A 76 0.12 -3.79 8.81
CA LEU A 76 -0.38 -2.60 8.11
C LEU A 76 0.68 -1.86 7.30
N GLU A 77 1.94 -1.95 7.72
CA GLU A 77 3.06 -1.46 6.94
C GLU A 77 3.20 -2.31 5.68
N GLU A 78 2.96 -1.69 4.53
CA GLU A 78 3.34 -2.30 3.27
C GLU A 78 4.84 -2.56 3.31
N LYS A 79 5.20 -3.85 3.21
CA LYS A 79 6.59 -4.29 3.13
C LYS A 79 7.36 -3.44 2.13
N HIS A 80 8.54 -2.97 2.54
CA HIS A 80 9.35 -2.07 1.74
C HIS A 80 9.61 -2.62 0.33
N GLU A 81 9.79 -3.94 0.18
CA GLU A 81 9.92 -4.60 -1.12
C GLU A 81 8.70 -4.35 -2.01
N LEU A 82 7.50 -4.59 -1.49
CA LEU A 82 6.26 -4.45 -2.26
C LEU A 82 6.00 -2.99 -2.67
N LYS A 83 6.35 -2.05 -1.79
CA LYS A 83 6.26 -0.62 -2.07
C LYS A 83 7.17 -0.23 -3.24
N ILE A 84 8.42 -0.71 -3.25
CA ILE A 84 9.38 -0.48 -4.35
C ILE A 84 8.86 -1.12 -5.64
N GLU A 85 8.46 -2.39 -5.59
CA GLU A 85 7.93 -3.11 -6.76
C GLU A 85 6.75 -2.36 -7.40
N ARG A 86 5.81 -1.89 -6.57
CA ARG A 86 4.64 -1.14 -7.02
C ARG A 86 5.04 0.18 -7.65
N GLU A 87 5.90 0.96 -7.00
CA GLU A 87 6.34 2.26 -7.52
C GLU A 87 7.00 2.11 -8.89
N MET A 88 7.91 1.14 -9.03
CA MET A 88 8.62 0.86 -10.27
C MET A 88 7.66 0.40 -11.38
N CYS A 89 6.77 -0.55 -11.08
CA CYS A 89 5.81 -1.04 -12.06
C CYS A 89 4.83 0.05 -12.52
N LEU A 90 4.30 0.85 -11.59
CA LEU A 90 3.40 1.95 -11.93
C LEU A 90 4.10 3.01 -12.78
N HIS A 91 5.36 3.34 -12.48
CA HIS A 91 6.13 4.29 -13.27
C HIS A 91 6.35 3.81 -14.71
N VAL A 92 6.77 2.55 -14.88
CA VAL A 92 6.97 1.95 -16.20
C VAL A 92 5.66 1.89 -16.99
N LEU A 93 4.60 1.37 -16.38
CA LEU A 93 3.29 1.25 -17.02
C LEU A 93 2.71 2.63 -17.39
N TRP A 94 2.87 3.63 -16.53
CA TRP A 94 2.44 4.99 -16.83
C TRP A 94 3.17 5.58 -18.04
N ASN A 95 4.49 5.39 -18.12
CA ASN A 95 5.27 5.87 -19.27
C ASN A 95 4.83 5.22 -20.58
N LEU A 96 4.55 3.91 -20.58
CA LEU A 96 4.04 3.17 -21.74
C LEU A 96 2.64 3.67 -22.15
N LEU A 97 1.73 3.85 -21.18
CA LEU A 97 0.36 4.29 -21.43
C LEU A 97 0.28 5.74 -21.91
N TYR A 98 1.09 6.63 -21.32
CA TYR A 98 1.04 8.06 -21.61
C TYR A 98 1.80 8.43 -22.90
N LYS A 99 2.85 7.68 -23.24
CA LYS A 99 3.70 7.95 -24.43
C LYS A 99 3.92 6.69 -25.28
N PRO A 100 2.86 6.08 -25.82
CA PRO A 100 2.93 4.78 -26.50
C PRO A 100 3.73 4.80 -27.82
N LYS A 101 3.99 5.98 -28.40
CA LYS A 101 4.76 6.11 -29.65
C LYS A 101 6.27 6.29 -29.42
N SER A 102 6.70 6.45 -28.17
CA SER A 102 8.09 6.79 -27.87
C SER A 102 8.88 5.53 -27.56
N THR A 103 9.75 5.15 -28.50
CA THR A 103 10.64 3.97 -28.42
C THR A 103 11.51 3.94 -27.17
N LYS A 104 11.85 5.12 -26.62
CA LYS A 104 12.61 5.27 -25.36
C LYS A 104 11.94 4.56 -24.19
N TYR A 105 10.61 4.62 -24.07
CA TYR A 105 9.91 4.02 -22.92
C TYR A 105 9.61 2.53 -23.12
N HIS A 106 9.82 2.01 -24.32
CA HIS A 106 9.69 0.58 -24.61
C HIS A 106 10.93 -0.20 -24.21
N GLN A 107 11.99 0.49 -23.77
CA GLN A 107 13.27 -0.11 -23.39
C GLN A 107 13.67 0.31 -21.98
N ILE A 108 14.20 -0.63 -21.21
CA ILE A 108 14.78 -0.37 -19.88
C ILE A 108 16.19 -0.96 -19.87
N GLY A 109 17.19 -0.11 -19.64
CA GLY A 109 18.57 -0.54 -19.45
C GLY A 109 18.71 -1.37 -18.18
N ASN A 110 19.35 -2.54 -18.26
CA ASN A 110 19.50 -3.45 -17.13
C ASN A 110 20.31 -2.81 -16.00
N ASP A 111 21.40 -2.12 -16.31
CA ASP A 111 22.25 -1.47 -15.30
C ASP A 111 21.49 -0.32 -14.60
N THR A 112 20.78 0.50 -15.38
CA THR A 112 19.93 1.57 -14.83
C THR A 112 18.81 1.02 -13.93
N LEU A 113 18.23 -0.12 -14.29
CA LEU A 113 17.23 -0.80 -13.45
C LEU A 113 17.87 -1.28 -12.15
N ILE A 114 18.98 -2.00 -12.22
CA ILE A 114 19.71 -2.55 -11.08
C ILE A 114 20.13 -1.43 -10.12
N ASP A 115 20.74 -0.36 -10.63
CA ASP A 115 21.20 0.77 -9.82
C ASP A 115 20.04 1.48 -9.11
N ASN A 116 18.92 1.66 -9.80
CA ASN A 116 17.74 2.29 -9.21
C ASN A 116 17.11 1.40 -8.13
N LEU A 117 16.99 0.10 -8.39
CA LEU A 117 16.48 -0.87 -7.40
C LEU A 117 17.39 -0.93 -6.17
N LYS A 118 18.71 -1.00 -6.37
CA LYS A 118 19.69 -1.03 -5.28
C LYS A 118 19.58 0.22 -4.41
N ARG A 119 19.62 1.40 -5.02
CA ARG A 119 19.44 2.68 -4.31
C ARG A 119 18.13 2.73 -3.51
N LYS A 120 17.02 2.27 -4.10
CA LYS A 120 15.72 2.26 -3.41
C LYS A 120 15.71 1.27 -2.24
N CYS A 121 16.30 0.08 -2.42
CA CYS A 121 16.39 -0.93 -1.38
C CYS A 121 17.26 -0.44 -0.21
N ASP A 122 18.42 0.16 -0.49
CA ASP A 122 19.31 0.74 0.52
C ASP A 122 18.60 1.85 1.32
N GLN A 123 17.80 2.69 0.65
CA GLN A 123 17.04 3.76 1.30
C GLN A 123 15.90 3.27 2.20
N SER A 124 15.35 2.08 1.95
CA SER A 124 14.19 1.56 2.68
C SER A 124 14.50 0.31 3.50
N GLY A 125 15.75 -0.14 3.55
CA GLY A 125 16.13 -1.40 4.20
C GLY A 125 15.48 -2.66 3.60
N ALA A 126 15.13 -2.62 2.31
CA ALA A 126 14.46 -3.75 1.64
C ALA A 126 15.49 -4.78 1.11
N ASP A 127 15.08 -6.05 1.01
CA ASP A 127 15.93 -7.10 0.43
C ASP A 127 16.06 -6.92 -1.10
N PHE A 128 17.23 -6.43 -1.54
CA PHE A 128 17.53 -6.23 -2.95
C PHE A 128 17.40 -7.49 -3.80
N ALA A 129 17.87 -8.65 -3.32
CA ALA A 129 17.83 -9.89 -4.10
C ALA A 129 16.39 -10.32 -4.35
N LYS A 130 15.53 -10.16 -3.34
CA LYS A 130 14.10 -10.44 -3.44
C LYS A 130 13.38 -9.45 -4.36
N VAL A 131 13.61 -8.15 -4.19
CA VAL A 131 13.01 -7.11 -5.05
C VAL A 131 13.43 -7.29 -6.50
N SER A 132 14.71 -7.54 -6.75
CA SER A 132 15.26 -7.76 -8.10
C SER A 132 14.57 -8.93 -8.79
N LYS A 133 14.51 -10.10 -8.13
CA LYS A 133 13.84 -11.29 -8.67
C LYS A 133 12.35 -11.04 -8.95
N ASN A 134 11.65 -10.36 -8.03
CA ASN A 134 10.23 -10.06 -8.22
C ASN A 134 10.01 -9.09 -9.38
N MET A 135 10.88 -8.08 -9.54
CA MET A 135 10.80 -7.13 -10.64
C MET A 135 10.98 -7.78 -12.00
N GLU A 136 11.91 -8.73 -12.15
CA GLU A 136 12.05 -9.51 -13.38
C GLU A 136 10.73 -10.23 -13.73
N GLN A 137 10.11 -10.92 -12.76
CA GLN A 137 8.83 -11.61 -12.96
C GLN A 137 7.68 -10.66 -13.33
N HIS A 138 7.65 -9.46 -12.72
CA HIS A 138 6.63 -8.46 -13.03
C HIS A 138 6.81 -7.90 -14.44
N PHE A 139 8.04 -7.69 -14.87
CA PHE A 139 8.37 -7.25 -16.22
C PHE A 139 7.98 -8.29 -17.27
N ASP A 140 8.27 -9.57 -17.04
CA ASP A 140 7.79 -10.66 -17.90
C ASP A 140 6.25 -10.65 -17.99
N THR A 141 5.56 -10.49 -16.87
CA THR A 141 4.09 -10.44 -16.82
C THR A 141 3.52 -9.24 -17.60
N ILE A 142 4.18 -8.08 -17.51
CA ILE A 142 3.77 -6.87 -18.25
C ILE A 142 3.99 -7.08 -19.76
N GLY A 143 5.03 -7.82 -20.14
CA GLY A 143 5.39 -8.10 -21.54
C GLY A 143 6.75 -7.53 -21.94
N PHE A 144 7.62 -7.25 -20.98
CA PHE A 144 9.03 -7.01 -21.24
C PHE A 144 9.76 -8.35 -21.40
N GLN A 145 10.71 -8.40 -22.32
CA GLN A 145 11.62 -9.52 -22.49
C GLN A 145 13.06 -9.04 -22.39
N LYS A 146 13.91 -9.86 -21.75
CA LYS A 146 15.35 -9.62 -21.66
C LYS A 146 15.99 -10.07 -22.97
N ARG A 147 16.76 -9.20 -23.63
CA ARG A 147 17.53 -9.62 -24.83
C ARG A 147 18.63 -10.63 -24.48
N GLU A 148 19.08 -11.38 -25.48
CA GLU A 148 20.21 -12.31 -25.37
C GLU A 148 21.50 -11.65 -24.86
N ASP A 149 21.71 -10.37 -25.20
CA ASP A 149 22.85 -9.58 -24.72
C ASP A 149 22.73 -9.16 -23.24
N LYS A 150 21.58 -9.40 -22.60
CA LYS A 150 21.21 -9.06 -21.23
C LYS A 150 21.35 -7.57 -20.86
N LYS A 151 21.58 -6.68 -21.83
CA LYS A 151 21.82 -5.26 -21.57
C LYS A 151 20.54 -4.46 -21.40
N SER A 152 19.43 -4.92 -21.99
CA SER A 152 18.16 -4.20 -21.93
C SER A 152 16.94 -5.12 -21.97
N TRP A 153 15.87 -4.62 -21.37
CA TRP A 153 14.52 -5.18 -21.42
C TRP A 153 13.71 -4.44 -22.46
N ILE A 154 12.95 -5.15 -23.31
CA ILE A 154 12.11 -4.56 -24.35
C ILE A 154 10.66 -4.99 -24.18
N CYS A 155 9.73 -4.02 -24.17
CA CYS A 155 8.30 -4.28 -24.12
C CYS A 155 7.76 -4.66 -25.50
N GLU A 156 7.33 -5.90 -25.68
CA GLU A 156 6.70 -6.36 -26.92
C GLU A 156 5.20 -6.06 -26.95
N LYS A 157 4.57 -5.91 -25.79
CA LYS A 157 3.13 -5.65 -25.65
C LYS A 157 2.78 -4.16 -25.59
N HIS A 158 3.66 -3.28 -26.05
CA HIS A 158 3.46 -1.82 -25.96
C HIS A 158 2.26 -1.33 -26.79
N ASP A 159 1.96 -2.01 -27.90
CA ASP A 159 0.80 -1.72 -28.76
C ASP A 159 -0.52 -2.31 -28.24
N GLN A 160 -0.55 -2.84 -27.01
CA GLN A 160 -1.76 -3.37 -26.37
C GLN A 160 -2.22 -2.50 -25.18
N PRO A 161 -2.75 -1.28 -25.41
CA PRO A 161 -3.17 -0.37 -24.33
C PRO A 161 -4.12 -1.00 -23.32
N MET A 162 -5.05 -1.85 -23.79
CA MET A 162 -6.00 -2.54 -22.92
C MET A 162 -5.31 -3.49 -21.93
N TRP A 163 -4.28 -4.22 -22.39
CA TRP A 163 -3.48 -5.10 -21.54
C TRP A 163 -2.66 -4.30 -20.52
N LEU A 164 -1.98 -3.25 -20.97
CA LEU A 164 -1.20 -2.36 -20.11
C LEU A 164 -2.08 -1.70 -19.04
N TRP A 165 -3.30 -1.29 -19.39
CA TRP A 165 -4.26 -0.74 -18.44
C TRP A 165 -4.70 -1.77 -17.39
N LYS A 166 -4.90 -3.02 -17.80
CA LYS A 166 -5.20 -4.13 -16.88
C LYS A 166 -4.07 -4.35 -15.88
N CYS A 167 -2.81 -4.32 -16.33
CA CYS A 167 -1.64 -4.40 -15.46
C CYS A 167 -1.54 -3.20 -14.51
N TYR A 168 -1.77 -1.98 -15.00
CA TYR A 168 -1.74 -0.76 -14.20
C TYR A 168 -2.79 -0.81 -13.08
N ARG A 169 -4.03 -1.20 -13.43
CA ARG A 169 -5.12 -1.37 -12.47
C ARG A 169 -4.80 -2.43 -11.40
N LYS A 170 -4.17 -3.55 -11.78
CA LYS A 170 -3.74 -4.60 -10.83
C LYS A 170 -2.82 -4.02 -9.74
N TRP A 171 -1.86 -3.19 -10.13
CA TRP A 171 -0.91 -2.58 -9.19
C TRP A 171 -1.52 -1.52 -8.29
N ILE A 172 -2.39 -0.65 -8.83
CA ILE A 172 -3.16 0.31 -8.01
C ILE A 172 -4.03 -0.44 -6.98
N ASN A 173 -4.69 -1.51 -7.42
CA ASN A 173 -5.57 -2.27 -6.55
C ASN A 173 -4.80 -3.08 -5.51
N LYS A 174 -3.52 -3.37 -5.69
CA LYS A 174 -2.70 -4.07 -4.69
C LYS A 174 -2.51 -3.23 -3.42
N GLN A 175 -2.35 -1.91 -3.57
CA GLN A 175 -2.36 -0.96 -2.45
C GLN A 175 -3.70 -0.94 -1.72
N LYS A 176 -4.81 -0.93 -2.47
CA LYS A 176 -6.16 -0.95 -1.90
C LYS A 176 -6.52 -2.30 -1.28
N MET A 177 -6.05 -3.41 -1.84
CA MET A 177 -6.26 -4.77 -1.32
C MET A 177 -5.67 -4.93 0.06
N CYS A 178 -4.46 -4.43 0.33
CA CYS A 178 -3.91 -4.44 1.70
C CYS A 178 -4.87 -3.72 2.68
N ILE A 179 -5.47 -2.61 2.24
CA ILE A 179 -6.46 -1.85 3.03
C ILE A 179 -7.79 -2.61 3.15
N TYR A 180 -8.29 -3.26 2.09
CA TYR A 180 -9.55 -4.00 2.10
C TYR A 180 -9.47 -5.34 2.84
N LEU A 181 -8.39 -6.11 2.69
CA LEU A 181 -8.17 -7.35 3.45
C LEU A 181 -8.16 -7.04 4.95
N PHE A 182 -7.53 -5.92 5.31
CA PHE A 182 -7.55 -5.37 6.67
C PHE A 182 -8.97 -4.98 7.13
N ILE A 183 -9.75 -4.30 6.29
CA ILE A 183 -11.16 -3.98 6.60
C ILE A 183 -11.99 -5.25 6.78
N CYS A 184 -11.84 -6.25 5.91
CA CYS A 184 -12.59 -7.51 5.99
C CYS A 184 -12.24 -8.31 7.25
N ILE A 185 -10.96 -8.42 7.60
CA ILE A 185 -10.53 -9.10 8.82
C ILE A 185 -11.04 -8.36 10.07
N SER A 186 -11.10 -7.02 10.03
CA SER A 186 -11.57 -6.18 11.14
C SER A 186 -13.10 -6.00 11.24
N LEU A 187 -13.87 -6.59 10.31
CA LEU A 187 -15.34 -6.68 10.36
C LEU A 187 -15.83 -8.10 10.67
N SER A 188 -14.95 -9.10 10.58
CA SER A 188 -15.27 -10.52 10.81
C SER A 188 -14.97 -11.00 12.23
N LEU A 189 -14.56 -10.08 13.11
CA LEU A 189 -14.19 -10.26 14.53
C LEU A 189 -14.73 -9.08 15.34
#